data_AF-A0A427Y1N6-F1
#
_entry.id   AF-A0A427Y1N6-F1
#
_cell.length_a   1.000
_cell.length_b   1.000
_cell.length_c   1.000
_cell.angle_alpha   90.00
_cell.angle_beta   90.00
_cell.angle_gamma   90.00
#
_symmetry.space_group_name_H-M   'P 1'
#
loop_
_entity.id
_entity.type
_entity.pdbx_description
1 polymer ?
#
loop_
_entity_poly.entity_id
_entity_poly.type
_entity_poly.pdbx_seq_one_letter_code
_entity_poly.pdbx_strand_id
1 'polypeptide(L)'
;MAQPSQPSSTAPTPAPAAVAALDTYKAKDPAKIVVRFKSIGSAPIMKNNVFKVTAGNKFQAVIVFLRGQLGIKASDSLFTYINGAFAPTPDDTVGSLFECFGTDNHLIVNYSNTQAWG
;
A
#
# COMPACT_ATOMS: atom_id res chain seq x y z
N MET A 1 -35.25 33.49 38.67
CA MET A 1 -34.88 32.14 39.15
C MET A 1 -34.93 31.21 37.95
N ALA A 2 -33.89 30.52 37.47
CA ALA A 2 -32.44 30.55 37.57
C ALA A 2 -31.92 29.75 36.33
N GLN A 3 -30.75 30.10 35.79
CA GLN A 3 -29.93 29.42 34.75
C GLN A 3 -29.57 27.93 35.11
N PRO A 4 -28.77 27.14 34.35
CA PRO A 4 -28.55 26.93 32.90
C PRO A 4 -28.07 25.48 32.47
N SER A 5 -27.70 25.29 31.18
CA SER A 5 -26.61 24.41 30.61
C SER A 5 -26.58 22.88 30.90
N GLN A 6 -26.42 21.95 29.95
CA GLN A 6 -25.41 21.85 28.87
C GLN A 6 -25.83 20.90 27.69
N PRO A 7 -25.14 21.04 26.53
CA PRO A 7 -25.26 20.21 25.32
C PRO A 7 -24.22 19.07 25.28
N SER A 8 -24.31 18.15 24.29
CA SER A 8 -23.20 17.55 23.50
C SER A 8 -23.40 16.06 23.19
N SER A 9 -23.73 15.74 21.95
CA SER A 9 -23.23 14.54 21.27
C SER A 9 -23.08 14.91 19.81
N THR A 10 -22.01 15.62 19.51
CA THR A 10 -21.53 15.86 18.15
C THR A 10 -21.16 14.51 17.58
N ALA A 11 -22.04 13.95 16.75
CA ALA A 11 -21.67 12.86 15.85
C ALA A 11 -20.50 13.35 14.99
N PRO A 12 -19.41 12.58 14.84
CA PRO A 12 -18.37 12.95 13.89
C PRO A 12 -19.00 12.94 12.50
N THR A 13 -19.01 14.12 11.89
CA THR A 13 -19.30 14.38 10.49
C THR A 13 -18.61 13.31 9.63
N PRO A 14 -19.33 12.50 8.83
CA PRO A 14 -18.67 11.72 7.80
C PRO A 14 -18.07 12.73 6.83
N ALA A 15 -16.74 12.82 6.85
CA ALA A 15 -15.99 13.74 6.03
C ALA A 15 -16.35 13.55 4.54
N PRO A 16 -16.70 14.62 3.80
CA PRO A 16 -16.97 14.54 2.36
C PRO A 16 -15.72 14.25 1.51
N ALA A 17 -14.56 14.00 2.11
CA ALA A 17 -13.32 13.65 1.41
C ALA A 17 -13.31 12.22 0.84
N ALA A 18 -14.14 11.31 1.36
CA ALA A 18 -14.15 9.92 0.92
C ALA A 18 -14.80 9.71 -0.45
N VAL A 19 -15.66 10.64 -0.92
CA VAL A 19 -16.41 10.48 -2.17
C VAL A 19 -15.71 11.08 -3.39
N ALA A 20 -14.80 12.03 -3.19
CA ALA A 20 -14.02 12.63 -4.28
C ALA A 20 -12.96 11.68 -4.85
N ALA A 21 -12.50 10.72 -4.04
CA ALA A 21 -11.58 9.69 -4.51
C ALA A 21 -12.26 8.78 -5.56
N LEU A 22 -13.59 8.59 -5.50
CA LEU A 22 -14.28 7.62 -6.34
C LEU A 22 -14.34 7.96 -7.84
N ASP A 23 -14.16 9.22 -8.20
CA ASP A 23 -14.37 9.71 -9.57
C ASP A 23 -13.10 9.61 -10.44
N THR A 24 -11.90 9.55 -9.83
CA THR A 24 -10.64 9.44 -10.59
C THR A 24 -10.42 8.04 -11.18
N TYR A 25 -11.14 7.01 -10.70
CA TYR A 25 -10.96 5.62 -11.16
C TYR A 25 -11.62 5.30 -12.51
N LYS A 26 -12.33 6.27 -13.11
CA LYS A 26 -13.20 6.03 -14.29
C LYS A 26 -12.56 6.42 -15.62
N ALA A 27 -11.37 7.00 -15.62
CA ALA A 27 -10.65 7.36 -16.84
C ALA A 27 -9.75 6.20 -17.29
N LYS A 28 -10.30 5.40 -18.21
CA LYS A 28 -9.64 4.65 -19.29
C LYS A 28 -8.13 4.88 -19.43
N ASP A 29 -7.35 4.09 -18.72
CA ASP A 29 -6.09 3.49 -19.16
C ASP A 29 -5.75 2.43 -18.11
N PRO A 30 -5.18 1.26 -18.46
CA PRO A 30 -4.62 0.38 -17.46
C PRO A 30 -3.42 1.11 -16.85
N ALA A 31 -3.66 1.95 -15.84
CA ALA A 31 -2.66 2.81 -15.22
C ALA A 31 -1.54 1.92 -14.68
N LYS A 32 -0.47 1.78 -15.48
CA LYS A 32 0.66 0.93 -15.14
C LYS A 32 1.55 1.73 -14.21
N ILE A 33 1.60 1.29 -12.98
CA ILE A 33 2.40 1.90 -11.94
C ILE A 33 3.77 1.22 -11.92
N VAL A 34 4.81 2.02 -11.82
CA VAL A 34 6.15 1.52 -11.62
C VAL A 34 6.33 1.17 -10.14
N VAL A 35 6.54 -0.10 -9.83
CA VAL A 35 6.78 -0.60 -8.48
C VAL A 35 8.25 -0.96 -8.34
N ARG A 36 8.93 -0.37 -7.37
CA ARG A 36 10.35 -0.57 -7.09
C ARG A 36 10.52 -1.37 -5.80
N PHE A 37 10.93 -2.62 -5.93
CA PHE A 37 11.21 -3.50 -4.81
C PHE A 37 12.60 -3.23 -4.23
N LYS A 38 12.70 -3.08 -2.92
CA LYS A 38 13.96 -2.88 -2.21
C LYS A 38 14.11 -3.92 -1.12
N SER A 39 15.18 -4.70 -1.17
CA SER A 39 15.51 -5.64 -0.09
C SER A 39 15.97 -4.86 1.14
N ILE A 40 15.48 -5.28 2.31
CA ILE A 40 15.86 -4.72 3.60
C ILE A 40 16.49 -5.80 4.48
N GLY A 41 17.60 -5.44 5.12
CA GLY A 41 18.37 -6.36 5.96
C GLY A 41 19.06 -7.44 5.12
N SER A 42 18.93 -8.68 5.57
CA SER A 42 19.55 -9.86 4.93
C SER A 42 18.68 -10.51 3.86
N ALA A 43 17.62 -9.85 3.40
CA ALA A 43 16.75 -10.40 2.35
C ALA A 43 17.48 -10.46 1.00
N PRO A 44 17.22 -11.49 0.16
CA PRO A 44 17.90 -11.64 -1.12
C PRO A 44 17.56 -10.46 -2.05
N ILE A 45 18.57 -9.86 -2.69
CA ILE A 45 18.37 -8.75 -3.63
C ILE A 45 17.85 -9.30 -4.96
N MET A 46 16.66 -8.87 -5.37
CA MET A 46 16.14 -9.12 -6.71
C MET A 46 17.03 -8.51 -7.79
N LYS A 47 17.33 -9.31 -8.83
CA LYS A 47 18.13 -8.92 -9.99
C LYS A 47 17.50 -7.77 -10.79
N ASN A 48 16.18 -7.75 -10.87
CA ASN A 48 15.41 -6.65 -11.41
C ASN A 48 14.52 -6.10 -10.30
N ASN A 49 14.76 -4.88 -9.86
CA ASN A 49 14.06 -4.28 -8.73
C ASN A 49 12.91 -3.36 -9.15
N VAL A 50 12.68 -3.14 -10.45
CA VAL A 50 11.64 -2.25 -10.96
C VAL A 50 10.71 -3.02 -11.89
N PHE A 51 9.43 -3.08 -11.55
CA PHE A 51 8.41 -3.75 -12.36
C PHE A 51 7.22 -2.82 -12.62
N LYS A 52 6.55 -3.00 -13.76
CA LYS A 52 5.32 -2.29 -14.07
C LYS A 52 4.14 -3.16 -13.68
N VAL A 53 3.32 -2.67 -12.76
CA VAL A 53 2.13 -3.38 -12.27
C VAL A 53 0.92 -2.55 -12.61
N THR A 54 -0.12 -3.19 -13.14
CA THR A 54 -1.39 -2.51 -13.41
C THR A 54 -2.04 -2.06 -12.10
N ALA A 55 -2.54 -0.83 -12.05
CA ALA A 55 -3.21 -0.24 -10.89
C ALA A 55 -4.38 -1.06 -10.37
N GLY A 56 -5.03 -1.86 -11.21
CA GLY A 56 -6.10 -2.79 -10.82
C GLY A 56 -5.64 -4.10 -10.17
N ASN A 57 -4.33 -4.39 -10.12
CA ASN A 57 -3.83 -5.59 -9.44
C ASN A 57 -3.78 -5.40 -7.93
N LYS A 58 -4.25 -6.42 -7.21
CA LYS A 58 -4.10 -6.51 -5.76
C LYS A 58 -2.64 -6.65 -5.35
N PHE A 59 -2.30 -6.08 -4.21
CA PHE A 59 -0.97 -6.19 -3.62
C PHE A 59 -0.64 -7.64 -3.23
N GLN A 60 -1.65 -8.46 -2.90
CA GLN A 60 -1.47 -9.91 -2.70
C GLN A 60 -0.76 -10.57 -3.90
N ALA A 61 -1.14 -10.24 -5.13
CA ALA A 61 -0.50 -10.80 -6.32
C ALA A 61 0.99 -10.41 -6.40
N VAL A 62 1.31 -9.19 -5.95
CA VAL A 62 2.68 -8.69 -5.85
C VAL A 62 3.48 -9.47 -4.80
N ILE A 63 2.90 -9.76 -3.63
CA ILE A 63 3.54 -10.56 -2.58
C ILE A 63 3.84 -11.97 -3.10
N VAL A 64 2.88 -12.62 -3.75
CA VAL A 64 3.04 -13.96 -4.33
C VAL A 64 4.12 -13.95 -5.42
N PHE A 65 4.13 -12.94 -6.28
CA PHE A 65 5.17 -12.74 -7.29
C PHE A 65 6.56 -12.58 -6.65
N LEU A 66 6.66 -11.77 -5.60
CA LEU A 66 7.92 -11.55 -4.89
C LEU A 66 8.46 -12.85 -4.29
N ARG A 67 7.59 -13.64 -3.65
CA ARG A 67 7.96 -14.95 -3.09
C ARG A 67 8.49 -15.89 -4.17
N GLY A 68 7.82 -15.97 -5.32
CA GLY A 68 8.25 -16.79 -6.44
C GLY A 68 9.59 -16.36 -7.02
N GLN A 69 9.81 -15.06 -7.16
CA GLN A 69 11.07 -14.51 -7.66
C GLN A 69 12.25 -14.67 -6.69
N LEU A 70 12.00 -14.54 -5.39
CA LEU A 70 13.01 -14.72 -4.34
C LEU A 70 13.24 -16.18 -3.96
N GLY A 71 12.39 -17.11 -4.44
CA GLY A 71 12.43 -18.52 -4.02
C GLY A 71 12.01 -18.74 -2.57
N ILE A 72 11.27 -17.81 -1.97
CA ILE A 72 10.81 -17.87 -0.58
C ILE A 72 9.63 -18.85 -0.50
N LYS A 73 9.71 -19.81 0.42
CA LYS A 73 8.65 -20.81 0.64
C LYS A 73 7.43 -20.17 1.27
N ALA A 74 6.24 -20.75 1.05
CA ALA A 74 5.00 -20.27 1.66
C ALA A 74 5.01 -20.31 3.20
N SER A 75 5.79 -21.21 3.81
CA SER A 75 6.03 -21.26 5.26
C SER A 75 6.85 -20.10 5.81
N ASP A 76 7.59 -19.41 4.96
CA ASP A 76 8.54 -18.39 5.40
C ASP A 76 7.87 -17.01 5.47
N SER A 77 8.20 -16.24 6.50
CA SER A 77 7.56 -14.95 6.76
C SER A 77 8.19 -13.88 5.87
N LEU A 78 7.40 -13.35 4.93
CA LEU A 78 7.81 -12.23 4.10
C LEU A 78 7.06 -10.98 4.55
N PHE A 79 7.80 -10.01 5.05
CA PHE A 79 7.27 -8.71 5.41
C PHE A 79 7.49 -7.73 4.26
N THR A 80 6.45 -7.01 3.89
CA THR A 80 6.51 -5.98 2.85
C THR A 80 6.04 -4.65 3.42
N TYR A 81 6.75 -3.58 3.09
CA TYR A 81 6.50 -2.23 3.57
C TYR A 81 6.51 -1.25 2.41
N ILE A 82 5.53 -0.36 2.32
CA ILE A 82 5.54 0.73 1.36
C ILE A 82 6.38 1.88 1.93
N ASN A 83 7.33 2.39 1.14
CA ASN A 83 8.28 3.44 1.52
C ASN A 83 9.07 3.20 2.83
N GLY A 84 9.03 1.98 3.38
CA GLY A 84 9.71 1.64 4.64
C GLY A 84 9.00 2.18 5.87
N ALA A 85 7.71 2.53 5.75
CA ALA A 85 6.92 3.11 6.84
C ALA A 85 5.83 2.16 7.36
N PHE A 86 5.05 1.54 6.46
CA PHE A 86 3.90 0.72 6.84
C PHE A 86 3.75 -0.49 5.93
N ALA A 87 3.13 -1.56 6.44
CA ALA A 87 2.81 -2.75 5.66
C ALA A 87 1.43 -2.60 5.00
N PRO A 88 1.31 -2.70 3.66
CA PRO A 88 0.03 -2.61 2.98
C PRO A 88 -0.79 -3.88 3.19
N THR A 89 -2.11 -3.78 3.07
CA THR A 89 -3.01 -4.94 3.15
C THR A 89 -2.95 -5.72 1.84
N PRO A 90 -3.01 -7.06 1.85
CA PRO A 90 -3.05 -7.85 0.61
C PRO A 90 -4.25 -7.52 -0.29
N ASP A 91 -5.34 -7.03 0.30
CA ASP A 91 -6.54 -6.59 -0.42
C ASP A 91 -6.42 -5.20 -1.05
N ASP A 92 -5.42 -4.40 -0.64
CA ASP A 92 -5.18 -3.11 -1.26
C ASP A 92 -4.73 -3.28 -2.71
N THR A 93 -5.24 -2.41 -3.57
CA THR A 93 -4.86 -2.35 -4.97
C THR A 93 -3.61 -1.50 -5.13
N VAL A 94 -2.69 -1.89 -6.02
CA VAL A 94 -1.46 -1.12 -6.28
C VAL A 94 -1.76 0.33 -6.70
N GLY A 95 -2.89 0.55 -7.38
CA GLY A 95 -3.45 1.87 -7.67
C GLY A 95 -3.60 2.75 -6.44
N SER A 96 -4.41 2.29 -5.48
CA SER A 96 -4.68 3.00 -4.22
C SER A 96 -3.38 3.30 -3.46
N LEU A 97 -2.48 2.30 -3.36
CA LEU A 97 -1.19 2.48 -2.69
C LEU A 97 -0.30 3.53 -3.36
N PHE A 98 -0.34 3.60 -4.69
CA PHE A 98 0.41 4.59 -5.45
C PHE A 98 -0.20 5.99 -5.37
N GLU A 99 -1.52 6.11 -5.36
CA GLU A 99 -2.18 7.40 -5.18
C GLU A 99 -1.91 7.99 -3.79
N CYS A 100 -1.90 7.14 -2.75
CA CYS A 100 -1.63 7.57 -1.39
C CYS A 100 -0.13 7.71 -1.05
N PHE A 101 0.73 6.86 -1.61
CA PHE A 101 2.14 6.71 -1.19
C PHE A 101 3.13 6.65 -2.34
N GLY A 102 2.71 6.90 -3.59
CA GLY A 102 3.61 7.00 -4.73
C GLY A 102 4.58 8.17 -4.57
N THR A 103 5.80 8.00 -5.05
CA THR A 103 6.84 9.05 -5.05
C THR A 103 7.58 8.99 -6.37
N ASP A 104 7.85 10.14 -7.01
CA ASP A 104 8.58 10.20 -8.28
C ASP A 104 8.02 9.27 -9.37
N ASN A 105 6.68 9.16 -9.44
CA ASN A 105 5.98 8.26 -10.38
C ASN A 105 6.25 6.76 -10.17
N HIS A 106 6.81 6.36 -9.01
CA HIS A 106 6.98 4.97 -8.63
C HIS A 106 6.58 4.68 -7.18
N LEU A 107 6.16 3.44 -6.91
CA LEU A 107 5.84 2.95 -5.57
C LEU A 107 7.03 2.15 -5.04
N ILE A 108 7.61 2.53 -3.91
CA ILE A 108 8.72 1.78 -3.31
C ILE A 108 8.16 0.71 -2.38
N VAL A 109 8.45 -0.55 -2.67
CA VAL A 109 8.07 -1.71 -1.87
C VAL A 109 9.32 -2.31 -1.25
N ASN A 110 9.51 -2.04 0.03
CA ASN A 110 10.57 -2.61 0.82
C ASN A 110 10.14 -4.01 1.27
N TYR A 111 11.02 -5.00 1.17
CA TYR A 111 10.72 -6.34 1.63
C TYR A 111 11.82 -6.87 2.53
N SER A 112 11.43 -7.63 3.54
CA SER A 112 12.36 -8.25 4.48
C SER A 112 11.84 -9.62 4.94
N ASN A 113 12.78 -10.49 5.30
CA ASN A 113 12.49 -11.82 5.84
C ASN A 113 12.23 -11.79 7.35
N THR A 114 12.61 -10.69 8.00
CA THR A 114 12.38 -10.43 9.42
C THR A 114 11.55 -9.16 9.54
N GLN A 115 10.81 -9.01 10.64
CA GLN A 115 10.16 -7.74 10.92
C GLN A 115 11.22 -6.65 11.07
N ALA A 116 11.22 -5.68 10.16
CA ALA A 116 12.22 -4.62 10.09
C ALA A 116 11.73 -3.32 10.74
N TRP A 117 10.40 -3.11 10.74
CA TRP A 117 9.73 -2.00 11.39
C TRP A 117 8.58 -2.53 12.26
N GLY A 118 8.54 -2.05 13.49
CA GLY A 118 7.58 -2.37 14.55
C GLY A 118 7.61 -1.27 15.60
#